data_AF-A0AAJ0GBR9-F1
#
_entry.id   AF-A0AAJ0GBR9-F1
#
_cell.length_a   1.000
_cell.length_b   1.000
_cell.length_c   1.000
_cell.angle_alpha   90.00
_cell.angle_beta   90.00
_cell.angle_gamma   90.00
#
_symmetry.space_group_name_H-M   'P 1'
#
loop_
_entity.id
_entity.type
_entity.pdbx_description
1 polymer ?
#
loop_
_entity_poly.entity_id
_entity_poly.type
_entity_poly.pdbx_seq_one_letter_code
_entity_poly.pdbx_strand_id
1 'polypeptide(L)'
;MVDRTANLELAARELVKARFSFGGRSPYAPDLVAVNEFVQQDFLRAVVQACVSYGGSPREKTKGSAKRVSTGQDTLDRLRKGSDNFRVVVQDEHFAVVEASSEQALFATRLQAPILVVQSIRSIGDGIQLFERRISRSCSAAYYFSNPKTGKYLCQFIPSEASFVNYIPSELLLGPLNPIGHPVDPAQRYPVDLLVLRSSQLERWILPAAQYIVPSLRDTSLTAVLQNKDNKVLSQLNEESRKPLEVAKRSSGGGIGFFEQGLLLHVGLILTGVVVTSVAAVIYVRKLLR
;
A
#
# COMPACT_ATOMS: atom_id res chain seq x y z
N MET A 1 18.68 -7.24 2.01
CA MET A 1 20.04 -7.27 1.44
C MET A 1 21.04 -7.64 2.52
N VAL A 2 22.01 -8.50 2.22
CA VAL A 2 23.04 -8.99 3.14
C VAL A 2 24.41 -8.62 2.57
N ASP A 3 25.15 -7.79 3.31
CA ASP A 3 26.50 -7.34 2.96
C ASP A 3 27.59 -8.29 3.51
N ARG A 4 28.82 -8.17 3.01
CA ARG A 4 30.00 -8.91 3.49
C ARG A 4 30.29 -8.73 4.98
N THR A 5 29.88 -7.60 5.55
CA THR A 5 30.11 -7.26 6.97
C THR A 5 28.99 -7.72 7.90
N ALA A 6 27.97 -8.40 7.36
CA ALA A 6 26.82 -8.84 8.12
C ALA A 6 27.16 -9.99 9.09
N ASN A 7 26.45 -10.05 10.22
CA ASN A 7 26.36 -11.28 11.00
C ASN A 7 25.42 -12.25 10.26
N LEU A 8 26.00 -13.25 9.59
CA LEU A 8 25.26 -14.17 8.72
C LEU A 8 24.28 -15.06 9.51
N GLU A 9 24.65 -15.49 10.71
CA GLU A 9 23.78 -16.32 11.57
C GLU A 9 22.54 -15.55 12.02
N LEU A 10 22.73 -14.30 12.46
CA LEU A 10 21.64 -13.41 12.84
C LEU A 10 20.74 -13.16 11.63
N ALA A 11 21.33 -12.79 10.48
CA ALA A 11 20.59 -12.51 9.26
C ALA A 11 19.76 -13.72 8.81
N ALA A 12 20.36 -14.91 8.78
CA ALA A 12 19.68 -16.15 8.44
C ALA A 12 18.50 -16.41 9.38
N ARG A 13 18.70 -16.33 10.69
CA ARG A 13 17.65 -16.56 11.70
C ARG A 13 16.47 -15.60 11.53
N GLU A 14 16.75 -14.30 11.41
CA GLU A 14 15.70 -13.28 11.25
C GLU A 14 14.95 -13.44 9.92
N LEU A 15 15.65 -13.71 8.81
CA LEU A 15 15.03 -13.87 7.49
C LEU A 15 14.15 -15.13 7.41
N VAL A 16 14.64 -16.26 7.93
CA VAL A 16 13.89 -17.53 8.01
C VAL A 16 12.64 -17.34 8.88
N LYS A 17 12.80 -16.75 10.06
CA LYS A 17 11.68 -16.43 10.95
C LYS A 17 10.67 -15.54 10.25
N ALA A 18 11.11 -14.45 9.63
CA ALA A 18 10.22 -13.49 9.00
C ALA A 18 9.46 -14.05 7.79
N ARG A 19 10.16 -14.82 6.94
CA ARG A 19 9.57 -15.38 5.73
C ARG A 19 8.65 -16.57 6.01
N PHE A 20 9.02 -17.47 6.92
CA PHE A 20 8.24 -18.68 7.16
C PHE A 20 7.20 -18.54 8.26
N SER A 21 7.19 -17.42 8.98
CA SER A 21 6.08 -17.04 9.84
C SER A 21 4.82 -16.78 9.01
N PHE A 22 3.65 -17.08 9.58
CA PHE A 22 2.35 -16.85 8.94
C PHE A 22 2.21 -17.43 7.52
N GLY A 23 2.97 -18.50 7.21
CA GLY A 23 2.96 -19.15 5.89
C GLY A 23 3.47 -18.29 4.73
N GLY A 24 4.32 -17.28 4.99
CA GLY A 24 4.88 -16.42 3.95
C GLY A 24 3.89 -15.45 3.31
N ARG A 25 2.73 -15.22 3.94
CA ARG A 25 1.71 -14.28 3.43
C ARG A 25 1.79 -12.89 4.04
N SER A 26 2.58 -12.71 5.09
CA SER A 26 2.79 -11.43 5.75
C SER A 26 3.23 -10.34 4.76
N PRO A 27 2.54 -9.19 4.67
CA PRO A 27 2.84 -8.12 3.71
C PRO A 27 4.29 -7.63 3.73
N TYR A 28 4.92 -7.68 4.90
CA TYR A 28 6.27 -7.22 5.15
C TYR A 28 7.30 -8.35 5.19
N ALA A 29 6.90 -9.60 4.94
CA ALA A 29 7.85 -10.71 4.89
C ALA A 29 8.77 -10.60 3.66
N PRO A 30 10.09 -10.81 3.85
CA PRO A 30 11.06 -10.74 2.76
C PRO A 30 10.89 -11.91 1.80
N ASP A 31 10.65 -11.63 0.51
CA ASP A 31 10.56 -12.64 -0.54
C ASP A 31 11.88 -12.83 -1.29
N LEU A 32 12.63 -11.74 -1.48
CA LEU A 32 13.94 -11.70 -2.12
C LEU A 32 15.03 -11.27 -1.16
N VAL A 33 16.11 -12.04 -1.15
CA VAL A 33 17.33 -11.73 -0.40
C VAL A 33 18.49 -11.62 -1.38
N ALA A 34 18.90 -10.38 -1.65
CA ALA A 34 20.16 -10.11 -2.32
C ALA A 34 21.32 -10.28 -1.33
N VAL A 35 22.24 -11.20 -1.61
CA VAL A 35 23.37 -11.58 -0.75
C VAL A 35 24.65 -11.38 -1.53
N ASN A 36 25.63 -10.75 -0.90
CA ASN A 36 26.93 -10.59 -1.53
C ASN A 36 27.60 -11.96 -1.82
N GLU A 37 28.15 -12.12 -3.03
CA GLU A 37 28.73 -13.38 -3.52
C GLU A 37 29.82 -13.94 -2.61
N PHE A 38 30.61 -13.10 -1.95
CA PHE A 38 31.70 -13.53 -1.06
C PHE A 38 31.21 -14.27 0.18
N VAL A 39 29.99 -13.97 0.64
CA VAL A 39 29.40 -14.56 1.85
C VAL A 39 28.20 -15.47 1.54
N GLN A 40 27.91 -15.70 0.26
CA GLN A 40 26.71 -16.41 -0.15
C GLN A 40 26.67 -17.85 0.33
N GLN A 41 27.77 -18.60 0.17
CA GLN A 41 27.81 -20.02 0.54
C GLN A 41 27.67 -20.21 2.06
N ASP A 42 28.35 -19.37 2.85
CA ASP A 42 28.25 -19.40 4.30
C ASP A 42 26.87 -18.93 4.78
N PHE A 43 26.28 -17.94 4.11
CA PHE A 43 24.91 -17.52 4.37
C PHE A 43 23.90 -18.64 4.08
N LEU A 44 24.01 -19.35 2.95
CA LEU A 44 23.13 -20.47 2.63
C LEU A 44 23.23 -21.59 3.67
N ARG A 45 24.44 -21.88 4.16
CA ARG A 45 24.66 -22.84 5.26
C ARG A 45 23.95 -22.37 6.54
N ALA A 46 24.10 -21.11 6.91
CA ALA A 46 23.42 -20.52 8.07
C ALA A 46 21.89 -20.55 7.93
N VAL A 47 21.36 -20.30 6.72
CA VAL A 47 19.93 -20.42 6.42
C VAL A 47 19.44 -21.84 6.59
N VAL A 48 20.17 -22.85 6.09
CA VAL A 48 19.81 -24.27 6.29
C VAL A 48 19.75 -24.61 7.77
N GLN A 49 20.73 -24.18 8.56
CA GLN A 49 20.75 -24.40 10.01
C GLN A 49 19.56 -23.72 10.73
N ALA A 50 19.24 -22.48 10.33
CA ALA A 50 18.09 -21.76 10.84
C ALA A 50 16.77 -22.44 10.45
N CYS A 51 16.66 -22.98 9.24
CA CYS A 51 15.50 -23.76 8.78
C CYS A 51 15.29 -25.03 9.60
N VAL A 52 16.35 -25.78 9.90
CA VAL A 52 16.27 -26.99 10.74
C VAL A 52 15.79 -26.63 12.14
N SER A 53 16.34 -25.56 12.72
CA SER A 53 15.93 -25.04 14.03
C SER A 53 14.47 -24.59 14.05
N TYR A 54 14.00 -23.99 12.94
CA TYR A 54 12.63 -23.53 12.78
C TYR A 54 11.63 -24.69 12.58
N GLY A 55 11.98 -25.70 11.78
CA GLY A 55 11.16 -26.89 11.52
C GLY A 55 11.05 -27.83 12.72
N GLY A 56 12.08 -27.88 13.58
CA GLY A 56 12.07 -28.69 14.80
C GLY A 56 11.21 -28.14 15.94
N SER A 57 10.70 -26.91 15.83
CA SER A 57 9.80 -26.33 16.84
C SER A 57 8.40 -26.96 16.74
N PRO A 58 7.79 -27.43 17.84
CA PRO A 58 6.46 -28.02 17.80
C PRO A 58 5.44 -27.00 17.32
N ARG A 59 4.95 -27.16 16.09
CA ARG A 59 3.83 -26.39 15.56
C ARG A 59 2.53 -27.02 16.04
N GLU A 60 1.74 -26.27 16.80
CA GLU A 60 0.36 -26.65 17.11
C GLU A 60 -0.39 -26.92 15.80
N LYS A 61 -0.84 -28.16 15.63
CA LYS A 61 -1.65 -28.62 14.49
C LYS A 61 -3.00 -27.91 14.53
N THR A 62 -3.07 -26.68 14.05
CA THR A 62 -4.34 -26.01 13.79
C THR A 62 -5.00 -26.69 12.60
N LYS A 63 -6.24 -27.17 12.79
CA LYS A 63 -7.05 -28.04 11.91
C LYS A 63 -7.39 -27.47 10.52
N GLY A 64 -6.67 -26.45 10.02
CA GLY A 64 -6.87 -25.81 8.72
C GLY A 64 -5.72 -25.96 7.71
N SER A 65 -4.75 -26.86 7.97
CA SER A 65 -3.45 -26.90 7.26
C SER A 65 -3.45 -27.60 5.89
N ALA A 66 -4.37 -28.54 5.61
CA ALA A 66 -4.28 -29.40 4.42
C ALA A 66 -4.34 -28.63 3.08
N LYS A 67 -5.14 -27.55 2.99
CA LYS A 67 -5.23 -26.70 1.79
C LYS A 67 -4.05 -25.73 1.65
N ARG A 68 -3.20 -25.61 2.69
CA ARG A 68 -2.11 -24.62 2.78
C ARG A 68 -0.78 -25.15 2.21
N VAL A 69 -0.57 -26.46 2.29
CA VAL A 69 0.63 -27.16 1.77
C VAL A 69 0.64 -27.20 0.24
N SER A 70 -0.53 -27.45 -0.38
CA SER A 70 -0.63 -27.56 -1.85
C SER A 70 -0.24 -26.26 -2.57
N THR A 71 -0.62 -25.09 -2.06
CA THR A 71 -0.29 -23.80 -2.71
C THR A 71 1.22 -23.52 -2.74
N GLY A 72 1.96 -23.97 -1.73
CA GLY A 72 3.41 -23.81 -1.66
C GLY A 72 4.15 -24.71 -2.66
N GLN A 73 3.70 -25.96 -2.79
CA GLN A 73 4.25 -26.90 -3.76
C GLN A 73 3.90 -26.50 -5.20
N ASP A 74 2.66 -26.09 -5.46
CA ASP A 74 2.23 -25.61 -6.79
C ASP A 74 3.05 -24.40 -7.26
N THR A 75 3.36 -23.47 -6.35
CA THR A 75 4.19 -22.29 -6.68
C THR A 75 5.65 -22.66 -6.91
N LEU A 76 6.18 -23.63 -6.17
CA LEU A 76 7.53 -24.16 -6.39
C LEU A 76 7.64 -24.97 -7.69
N ASP A 77 6.59 -25.69 -8.08
CA ASP A 77 6.56 -26.43 -9.34
C ASP A 77 6.41 -25.49 -10.54
N ARG A 78 5.63 -24.41 -10.41
CA ARG A 78 5.61 -23.32 -11.42
C ARG A 78 6.99 -22.69 -11.59
N LEU A 79 7.72 -22.54 -10.49
CA LEU A 79 9.07 -22.02 -10.50
C LEU A 79 10.06 -22.90 -11.24
N ARG A 80 10.01 -24.20 -10.96
CA ARG A 80 10.83 -25.20 -11.66
C ARG A 80 10.52 -25.26 -13.15
N LYS A 81 9.23 -25.15 -13.52
CA LYS A 81 8.79 -25.23 -14.92
C LYS A 81 9.04 -23.94 -15.72
N GLY A 82 9.03 -22.78 -15.05
CA GLY A 82 9.09 -21.46 -15.70
C GLY A 82 10.50 -20.97 -16.03
N SER A 83 11.56 -21.61 -15.49
CA SER A 83 12.91 -21.05 -15.57
C SER A 83 14.00 -22.04 -15.17
N ASP A 84 14.99 -22.21 -16.03
CA ASP A 84 16.17 -23.09 -15.86
C ASP A 84 17.20 -22.60 -14.81
N ASN A 85 16.94 -21.47 -14.14
CA ASN A 85 17.94 -20.75 -13.36
C ASN A 85 17.74 -20.81 -11.84
N PHE A 86 16.94 -21.75 -11.35
CA PHE A 86 16.66 -21.92 -9.92
C PHE A 86 17.22 -23.22 -9.37
N ARG A 87 18.01 -23.12 -8.31
CA ARG A 87 18.50 -24.25 -7.54
C ARG A 87 17.76 -24.30 -6.19
N VAL A 88 17.09 -25.41 -5.91
CA VAL A 88 16.45 -25.62 -4.60
C VAL A 88 17.52 -26.03 -3.59
N VAL A 89 17.67 -25.27 -2.51
CA VAL A 89 18.66 -25.52 -1.46
C VAL A 89 18.05 -26.34 -0.33
N VAL A 90 16.85 -25.98 0.10
CA VAL A 90 16.09 -26.69 1.13
C VAL A 90 14.63 -26.77 0.70
N GLN A 91 14.02 -27.94 0.83
CA GLN A 91 12.60 -28.14 0.64
C GLN A 91 12.05 -28.95 1.81
N ASP A 92 11.02 -28.42 2.45
CA ASP A 92 10.25 -29.08 3.48
C ASP A 92 8.74 -28.99 3.11
N GLU A 93 7.87 -29.69 3.85
CA GLU A 93 6.42 -29.69 3.61
C GLU A 93 5.80 -28.29 3.73
N HIS A 94 6.45 -27.37 4.45
CA HIS A 94 5.87 -26.08 4.82
C HIS A 94 6.68 -24.86 4.39
N PHE A 95 7.88 -25.06 3.84
CA PHE A 95 8.71 -23.96 3.36
C PHE A 95 9.74 -24.45 2.34
N ALA A 96 10.26 -23.52 1.55
CA ALA A 96 11.38 -23.81 0.66
C ALA A 96 12.35 -22.62 0.58
N VAL A 97 13.62 -22.94 0.34
CA VAL A 97 14.67 -21.97 0.05
C VAL A 97 15.21 -22.25 -1.34
N VAL A 98 15.21 -21.24 -2.19
CA VAL A 98 15.61 -21.33 -3.59
C VAL A 98 16.71 -20.31 -3.85
N GLU A 99 17.78 -20.77 -4.48
CA GLU A 99 18.87 -19.95 -5.00
C GLU A 99 18.58 -19.61 -6.47
N ALA A 100 18.64 -18.33 -6.83
CA ALA A 100 18.41 -17.82 -8.17
C ALA A 100 19.74 -17.40 -8.81
N SER A 101 20.10 -18.00 -9.94
CA SER A 101 21.35 -17.73 -10.65
C SER A 101 21.27 -16.57 -11.65
N SER A 102 20.07 -16.22 -12.14
CA SER A 102 19.89 -15.19 -13.16
C SER A 102 19.13 -13.98 -12.62
N GLU A 103 19.60 -12.78 -12.97
CA GLU A 103 18.95 -11.49 -12.71
C GLU A 103 17.54 -11.40 -13.33
N GLN A 104 17.28 -12.18 -14.38
CA GLN A 104 16.04 -12.15 -15.17
C GLN A 104 15.01 -13.16 -14.69
N ALA A 105 15.37 -14.08 -13.79
CA ALA A 105 14.45 -15.09 -13.26
C ALA A 105 13.44 -14.53 -12.25
N LEU A 106 13.53 -13.24 -11.93
CA LEU A 106 12.86 -12.64 -10.79
C LEU A 106 11.44 -12.16 -11.12
N PHE A 107 10.52 -12.56 -10.25
CA PHE A 107 9.12 -12.21 -10.33
C PHE A 107 8.88 -10.71 -10.30
N ALA A 108 8.12 -10.22 -11.30
CA ALA A 108 7.44 -8.92 -11.24
C ALA A 108 6.43 -8.84 -10.09
N THR A 109 6.00 -9.99 -9.55
CA THR A 109 4.94 -10.10 -8.55
C THR A 109 5.42 -10.78 -7.27
N ARG A 110 5.00 -10.27 -6.12
CA ARG A 110 5.32 -10.83 -4.80
C ARG A 110 4.83 -12.28 -4.66
N LEU A 111 5.69 -13.13 -4.11
CA LEU A 111 5.38 -14.52 -3.79
C LEU A 111 4.55 -14.66 -2.50
N GLN A 112 3.27 -15.07 -2.63
CA GLN A 112 2.38 -15.37 -1.50
C GLN A 112 2.50 -16.82 -0.97
N ALA A 113 3.72 -17.36 -1.00
CA ALA A 113 4.04 -18.72 -0.54
C ALA A 113 5.24 -18.65 0.41
N PRO A 114 5.45 -19.64 1.30
CA PRO A 114 6.59 -19.68 2.22
C PRO A 114 7.90 -20.08 1.50
N ILE A 115 8.29 -19.31 0.49
CA ILE A 115 9.47 -19.54 -0.34
C ILE A 115 10.41 -18.36 -0.20
N LEU A 116 11.64 -18.61 0.28
CA LEU A 116 12.70 -17.60 0.38
C LEU A 116 13.60 -17.70 -0.86
N VAL A 117 13.69 -16.61 -1.63
CA VAL A 117 14.55 -16.56 -2.82
C VAL A 117 15.85 -15.83 -2.47
N VAL A 118 16.97 -16.51 -2.65
CA VAL A 118 18.31 -15.97 -2.42
C VAL A 118 18.97 -15.73 -3.75
N GLN A 119 19.53 -14.53 -3.94
CA GLN A 119 20.23 -14.15 -5.15
C GLN A 119 21.58 -13.54 -4.83
N SER A 120 22.59 -13.93 -5.59
CA SER A 120 23.94 -13.38 -5.50
C SER A 120 24.00 -11.98 -6.11
N ILE A 121 24.73 -11.08 -5.44
CA ILE A 121 25.12 -9.77 -5.97
C ILE A 121 26.64 -9.62 -5.85
N ARG A 122 27.30 -9.03 -6.85
CA ARG A 122 28.76 -8.84 -6.82
C ARG A 122 29.11 -7.62 -5.97
N SER A 123 28.41 -6.52 -6.21
CA SER A 123 28.59 -5.26 -5.50
C SER A 123 27.31 -4.76 -4.82
N ILE A 124 27.48 -3.82 -3.88
CA ILE A 124 26.34 -3.08 -3.30
C ILE A 124 25.57 -2.32 -4.38
N GLY A 125 26.28 -1.73 -5.35
CA GLY A 125 25.67 -1.03 -6.47
C GLY A 125 24.82 -1.94 -7.34
N ASP A 126 25.28 -3.17 -7.60
CA ASP A 126 24.52 -4.17 -8.36
C ASP A 126 23.23 -4.55 -7.61
N GLY A 127 23.32 -4.67 -6.29
CA GLY A 127 22.16 -4.88 -5.43
C GLY A 127 21.13 -3.76 -5.55
N ILE A 128 21.57 -2.49 -5.57
CA ILE A 128 20.68 -1.34 -5.77
C ILE A 128 20.02 -1.41 -7.15
N GLN A 129 20.80 -1.65 -8.22
CA GLN A 129 20.25 -1.76 -9.57
C GLN A 129 19.25 -2.92 -9.72
N LEU A 130 19.51 -4.05 -9.06
CA LEU A 130 18.60 -5.20 -9.02
C LEU A 130 17.25 -4.78 -8.41
N PHE A 131 17.26 -4.06 -7.29
CA PHE A 131 16.05 -3.55 -6.67
C PHE A 131 15.37 -2.46 -7.50
N GLU A 132 16.10 -1.51 -8.07
CA GLU A 132 15.54 -0.45 -8.94
C GLU A 132 14.82 -1.04 -10.17
N ARG A 133 15.40 -2.04 -10.82
CA ARG A 133 14.79 -2.71 -11.98
C ARG A 133 13.51 -3.46 -11.61
N ARG A 134 13.47 -4.03 -10.40
CA ARG A 134 12.37 -4.89 -9.95
C ARG A 134 11.22 -4.09 -9.35
N ILE A 135 11.52 -3.03 -8.62
CA ILE A 135 10.53 -2.28 -7.86
C ILE A 135 10.11 -1.07 -8.70
N SER A 136 9.00 -1.19 -9.42
CA SER A 136 8.41 -0.05 -10.16
C SER A 136 7.79 1.02 -9.24
N ARG A 137 7.70 0.75 -7.93
CA ARG A 137 7.19 1.63 -6.85
C ARG A 137 8.16 1.61 -5.67
N SER A 138 7.80 2.15 -4.51
CA SER A 138 8.55 1.91 -3.26
C SER A 138 8.26 0.50 -2.72
N CYS A 139 9.26 -0.13 -2.11
CA CYS A 139 9.07 -1.35 -1.32
C CYS A 139 8.31 -1.05 -0.02
N SER A 140 7.47 -1.98 0.44
CA SER A 140 6.79 -1.82 1.74
C SER A 140 7.77 -1.84 2.92
N ALA A 141 8.72 -2.79 2.92
CA ALA A 141 9.86 -2.73 3.84
C ALA A 141 11.13 -3.24 3.17
N ALA A 142 12.25 -2.66 3.56
CA ALA A 142 13.58 -3.11 3.21
C ALA A 142 14.37 -3.45 4.47
N TYR A 143 15.02 -4.61 4.46
CA TYR A 143 15.84 -5.11 5.56
C TYR A 143 17.29 -5.20 5.11
N TYR A 144 18.19 -4.59 5.86
CA TYR A 144 19.61 -4.53 5.57
C TYR A 144 20.39 -5.21 6.68
N PHE A 145 21.18 -6.22 6.34
CA PHE A 145 22.13 -6.84 7.26
C PHE A 145 23.53 -6.41 6.84
N SER A 146 24.15 -5.54 7.63
CA SER A 146 25.45 -4.92 7.33
C SER A 146 25.96 -4.11 8.52
N ASN A 147 27.16 -3.53 8.40
CA ASN A 147 27.61 -2.51 9.36
C ASN A 147 26.67 -1.27 9.35
N PRO A 148 26.59 -0.49 10.43
CA PRO A 148 25.66 0.65 10.51
C PRO A 148 25.87 1.74 9.45
N LYS A 149 27.10 1.93 8.97
CA LYS A 149 27.43 2.95 7.94
C LYS A 149 26.86 2.54 6.57
N THR A 150 27.09 1.29 6.17
CA THR A 150 26.55 0.69 4.96
C THR A 150 25.03 0.58 5.04
N GLY A 151 24.48 0.20 6.20
CA GLY A 151 23.04 0.17 6.42
C GLY A 151 22.39 1.53 6.18
N LYS A 152 22.96 2.60 6.74
CA LYS A 152 22.49 3.98 6.50
C LYS A 152 22.56 4.37 5.03
N TYR A 153 23.65 4.03 4.35
CA TYR A 153 23.79 4.27 2.90
C TYR A 153 22.66 3.58 2.12
N LEU A 154 22.44 2.28 2.33
CA LEU A 154 21.40 1.52 1.63
C LEU A 154 19.98 2.08 1.84
N CYS A 155 19.67 2.54 3.05
CA CYS A 155 18.38 3.18 3.35
C CYS A 155 18.11 4.44 2.52
N GLN A 156 19.15 5.11 2.02
CA GLN A 156 19.00 6.33 1.21
C GLN A 156 18.76 6.03 -0.27
N PHE A 157 19.28 4.90 -0.79
CA PHE A 157 19.24 4.59 -2.22
C PHE A 157 18.11 3.64 -2.61
N ILE A 158 17.63 2.80 -1.70
CA ILE A 158 16.54 1.86 -2.00
C ILE A 158 15.22 2.46 -1.49
N PRO A 159 14.28 2.82 -2.38
CA PRO A 159 13.02 3.44 -2.00
C PRO A 159 12.15 2.44 -1.23
N SER A 160 11.94 2.69 0.06
CA SER A 160 11.11 1.85 0.92
C SER A 160 10.34 2.69 1.94
N GLU A 161 9.14 2.23 2.32
CA GLU A 161 8.32 2.90 3.34
C GLU A 161 8.89 2.71 4.74
N ALA A 162 9.46 1.53 5.00
CA ALA A 162 10.18 1.22 6.23
C ALA A 162 11.53 0.57 5.90
N SER A 163 12.58 1.02 6.60
CA SER A 163 13.93 0.49 6.47
C SER A 163 14.44 0.06 7.83
N PHE A 164 14.93 -1.18 7.93
CA PHE A 164 15.50 -1.71 9.17
C PHE A 164 16.90 -2.25 8.93
N VAL A 165 17.78 -2.04 9.91
CA VAL A 165 19.17 -2.49 9.87
C VAL A 165 19.40 -3.54 10.96
N ASN A 166 19.89 -4.72 10.58
CA ASN A 166 20.21 -5.86 11.44
C ASN A 166 19.05 -6.38 12.31
N TYR A 167 17.81 -6.11 11.95
CA TYR A 167 16.64 -6.49 12.73
C TYR A 167 15.38 -6.56 11.87
N ILE A 168 14.49 -7.52 12.17
CA ILE A 168 13.16 -7.63 11.56
C ILE A 168 12.10 -7.65 12.67
N PRO A 169 11.33 -6.56 12.85
CA PRO A 169 10.27 -6.53 13.86
C PRO A 169 9.18 -7.57 13.54
N SER A 170 8.96 -8.51 14.45
CA SER A 170 7.94 -9.55 14.28
C SER A 170 6.53 -8.97 14.30
N GLU A 171 6.34 -7.86 15.02
CA GLU A 171 5.11 -7.06 15.03
C GLU A 171 4.80 -6.48 13.65
N LEU A 172 5.83 -6.13 12.86
CA LEU A 172 5.66 -5.62 11.51
C LEU A 172 5.09 -6.69 10.57
N LEU A 173 5.33 -7.96 10.86
CA LEU A 173 4.84 -9.07 10.05
C LEU A 173 3.33 -9.32 10.21
N LEU A 174 2.70 -8.75 11.23
CA LEU A 174 1.29 -8.95 11.54
C LEU A 174 0.43 -7.76 11.05
N GLY A 175 -0.62 -8.05 10.29
CA GLY A 175 -1.60 -7.04 9.88
C GLY A 175 -1.36 -6.46 8.48
N PRO A 176 -2.21 -5.49 8.07
CA PRO A 176 -2.16 -4.93 6.72
C PRO A 176 -0.93 -4.04 6.49
N LEU A 177 -0.77 -3.57 5.25
CA LEU A 177 0.22 -2.55 4.92
C LEU A 177 -0.14 -1.21 5.57
N ASN A 178 0.87 -0.43 5.93
CA ASN A 178 0.70 0.95 6.37
C ASN A 178 0.23 1.80 5.18
N PRO A 179 -0.58 2.86 5.40
CA PRO A 179 -0.94 3.78 4.34
C PRO A 179 0.30 4.47 3.77
N ILE A 180 0.31 4.66 2.45
CA ILE A 180 1.42 5.27 1.72
C ILE A 180 1.65 6.69 2.23
N GLY A 181 2.92 7.06 2.47
CA GLY A 181 3.30 8.41 2.91
C GLY A 181 3.26 8.66 4.42
N HIS A 182 2.90 7.66 5.22
CA HIS A 182 2.93 7.75 6.68
C HIS A 182 4.12 6.99 7.27
N PRO A 183 4.77 7.55 8.31
CA PRO A 183 5.88 6.89 8.98
C PRO A 183 5.41 5.58 9.61
N VAL A 184 6.22 4.53 9.47
CA VAL A 184 6.00 3.23 10.10
C VAL A 184 6.68 3.23 11.46
N ASP A 185 5.89 3.17 12.53
CA ASP A 185 6.39 2.90 13.88
C ASP A 185 5.99 1.47 14.30
N PRO A 186 6.95 0.56 14.59
CA PRO A 186 6.62 -0.78 15.04
C PRO A 186 5.83 -0.80 16.35
N ALA A 187 6.10 0.12 17.30
CA ALA A 187 5.44 0.15 18.60
C ALA A 187 3.99 0.64 18.50
N GLN A 188 3.74 1.62 17.62
CA GLN A 188 2.42 2.18 17.37
C GLN A 188 2.08 2.12 15.88
N ARG A 189 1.78 0.90 15.41
CA ARG A 189 1.56 0.62 13.99
C ARG A 189 0.41 1.39 13.36
N TYR A 190 -0.70 1.55 14.09
CA TYR A 190 -1.87 2.29 13.64
C TYR A 190 -2.25 3.31 14.71
N PRO A 191 -1.60 4.48 14.76
CA PRO A 191 -2.08 5.55 15.61
C PRO A 191 -3.49 5.95 15.16
N VAL A 192 -4.29 6.41 16.11
CA VAL A 192 -5.68 6.85 15.86
C VAL A 192 -5.72 7.89 14.74
N ASP A 193 -4.67 8.70 14.60
CA ASP A 193 -4.48 9.68 13.54
C ASP A 193 -4.48 9.12 12.10
N LEU A 194 -4.23 7.82 11.89
CA LEU A 194 -4.34 7.18 10.57
C LEU A 194 -5.76 6.69 10.28
N LEU A 195 -6.50 6.35 11.33
CA LEU A 195 -7.88 5.86 11.24
C LEU A 195 -8.89 7.00 11.28
N VAL A 196 -8.48 8.14 11.83
CA VAL A 196 -9.22 9.39 11.85
C VAL A 196 -8.60 10.29 10.81
N LEU A 197 -9.36 10.63 9.76
CA LEU A 197 -8.97 11.70 8.84
C LEU A 197 -8.81 12.99 9.66
N ARG A 198 -7.58 13.35 10.03
CA ARG A 198 -7.28 14.71 10.47
C ARG A 198 -7.48 15.59 9.25
N SER A 199 -8.64 16.22 9.15
CA SER A 199 -8.81 17.40 8.32
C SER A 199 -7.71 18.37 8.73
N SER A 200 -6.72 18.56 7.87
CA SER A 200 -5.86 19.74 7.99
C SER A 200 -6.79 20.96 8.02
N GLN A 201 -6.43 22.00 8.78
CA GLN A 201 -7.29 23.16 9.03
C GLN A 201 -7.80 23.86 7.74
N LEU A 202 -7.20 23.57 6.57
CA LEU A 202 -7.61 24.07 5.26
C LEU A 202 -8.67 23.21 4.53
N GLU A 203 -8.80 21.91 4.82
CA GLU A 203 -9.73 21.00 4.12
C GLU A 203 -11.01 20.70 4.89
N ARG A 204 -11.20 21.31 6.07
CA ARG A 204 -12.38 21.15 6.94
C ARG A 204 -13.73 21.40 6.25
N TRP A 205 -13.71 22.10 5.11
CA TRP A 205 -14.91 22.47 4.36
C TRP A 205 -15.30 21.47 3.26
N ILE A 206 -14.49 20.44 2.96
CA ILE A 206 -14.67 19.62 1.74
C ILE A 206 -15.05 18.15 2.06
N LEU A 207 -14.76 17.63 3.25
CA LEU A 207 -15.07 16.24 3.59
C LEU A 207 -16.19 16.15 4.64
N PRO A 208 -17.27 15.38 4.39
CA PRO A 208 -18.32 15.18 5.39
C PRO A 208 -17.74 14.45 6.60
N ALA A 209 -18.04 14.98 7.80
CA ALA A 209 -17.76 14.32 9.07
C ALA A 209 -18.31 12.88 9.07
N ALA A 210 -17.72 11.99 9.87
CA ALA A 210 -18.19 10.61 10.02
C ALA A 210 -19.71 10.58 10.23
N GLN A 211 -20.44 10.18 9.19
CA GLN A 211 -21.89 10.11 9.24
C GLN A 211 -22.27 8.76 9.84
N TYR A 212 -23.13 8.81 10.84
CA TYR A 212 -23.78 7.62 11.35
C TYR A 212 -24.71 7.09 10.24
N ILE A 213 -24.27 6.02 9.55
CA ILE A 213 -25.08 5.36 8.54
C ILE A 213 -26.15 4.55 9.28
N VAL A 214 -27.35 5.11 9.36
CA VAL A 214 -28.52 4.37 9.85
C VAL A 214 -28.89 3.36 8.78
N PRO A 215 -29.09 2.07 9.14
CA PRO A 215 -29.54 1.07 8.17
C PRO A 215 -30.83 1.55 7.51
N SER A 216 -30.85 1.57 6.19
CA SER A 216 -32.02 2.00 5.45
C SER A 216 -33.11 0.92 5.55
N LEU A 217 -34.37 1.31 5.36
CA LEU A 217 -35.48 0.34 5.27
C LEU A 217 -35.26 -0.69 4.13
N ARG A 218 -34.44 -0.34 3.13
CA ARG A 218 -34.02 -1.23 2.04
C ARG A 218 -32.97 -2.25 2.48
N ASP A 219 -32.07 -1.90 3.39
CA ASP A 219 -31.11 -2.85 3.95
C ASP A 219 -31.82 -3.91 4.80
N THR A 220 -32.86 -3.51 5.53
CA THR A 220 -33.68 -4.47 6.30
C THR A 220 -34.49 -5.42 5.41
N SER A 221 -34.99 -4.97 4.25
CA SER A 221 -35.69 -5.85 3.32
C SER A 221 -34.73 -6.77 2.55
N LEU A 222 -33.54 -6.29 2.17
CA LEU A 222 -32.50 -7.10 1.55
C LEU A 222 -31.96 -8.18 2.48
N THR A 223 -31.73 -7.86 3.76
CA THR A 223 -31.30 -8.84 4.75
C THR A 223 -32.37 -9.91 5.01
N ALA A 224 -33.65 -9.53 5.04
CA ALA A 224 -34.75 -10.49 5.13
C ALA A 224 -34.80 -11.44 3.92
N VAL A 225 -34.58 -10.94 2.70
CA VAL A 225 -34.51 -11.79 1.49
C VAL A 225 -33.29 -12.73 1.54
N LEU A 226 -32.13 -12.24 1.98
CA LEU A 226 -30.91 -13.05 2.06
C LEU A 226 -30.99 -14.15 3.13
N GLN A 227 -31.68 -13.88 4.24
CA GLN A 227 -31.83 -14.83 5.36
C GLN A 227 -33.00 -15.80 5.16
N ASN A 228 -34.17 -15.31 4.77
CA ASN A 228 -35.41 -16.11 4.69
C ASN A 228 -35.78 -16.56 3.27
N LYS A 229 -35.06 -16.11 2.22
CA LYS A 229 -35.38 -16.40 0.80
C LYS A 229 -36.81 -16.02 0.43
N ASP A 230 -37.29 -14.89 0.95
CA ASP A 230 -38.65 -14.41 0.69
C ASP A 230 -38.82 -13.92 -0.76
N ASN A 231 -39.34 -14.81 -1.61
CA ASN A 231 -39.51 -14.58 -3.05
C ASN A 231 -40.43 -13.38 -3.39
N LYS A 232 -41.38 -13.03 -2.51
CA LYS A 232 -42.30 -11.91 -2.71
C LYS A 232 -41.63 -10.54 -2.55
N VAL A 233 -40.71 -10.42 -1.59
CA VAL A 233 -39.94 -9.19 -1.36
C VAL A 233 -38.89 -9.03 -2.47
N LEU A 234 -38.28 -10.13 -2.91
CA LEU A 234 -37.37 -10.16 -4.06
C LEU A 234 -38.04 -9.68 -5.35
N SER A 235 -39.26 -10.14 -5.65
CA SER A 235 -39.97 -9.71 -6.87
C SER A 235 -40.31 -8.22 -6.86
N GLN A 236 -40.71 -7.68 -5.70
CA GLN A 236 -40.98 -6.25 -5.53
C GLN A 236 -39.71 -5.39 -5.69
N LEU A 237 -38.59 -5.81 -5.09
CA LEU A 237 -37.29 -5.15 -5.26
C LEU A 237 -36.81 -5.16 -6.71
N ASN A 238 -37.02 -6.28 -7.41
CA ASN A 238 -36.65 -6.43 -8.83
C ASN A 238 -37.54 -5.61 -9.77
N GLU A 239 -38.80 -5.42 -9.41
CA GLU A 239 -39.71 -4.54 -10.14
C GLU A 239 -39.36 -3.07 -9.89
N GLU A 240 -39.03 -2.70 -8.65
CA GLU A 240 -38.58 -1.35 -8.29
C GLU A 240 -37.25 -0.97 -8.96
N SER A 241 -36.30 -1.90 -9.07
CA SER A 241 -35.00 -1.65 -9.72
C SER A 241 -35.10 -1.44 -11.24
N ARG A 242 -36.19 -1.91 -11.86
CA ARG A 242 -36.48 -1.73 -13.28
C ARG A 242 -37.28 -0.46 -13.57
N LYS A 243 -37.75 0.26 -12.56
CA LYS A 243 -38.45 1.53 -12.76
C LYS A 243 -37.44 2.57 -13.28
N PRO A 244 -37.80 3.34 -14.33
CA PRO A 244 -36.96 4.41 -14.80
C PRO A 244 -36.74 5.44 -13.68
N LEU A 245 -35.51 5.91 -13.53
CA LEU A 245 -35.18 6.96 -12.57
C LEU A 245 -36.07 8.18 -12.82
N GLU A 246 -36.68 8.71 -11.77
CA GLU A 246 -37.43 9.95 -11.88
C GLU A 246 -36.48 11.05 -12.35
N VAL A 247 -36.75 11.59 -13.55
CA VAL A 247 -35.98 12.70 -14.09
C VAL A 247 -36.23 13.88 -13.17
N ALA A 248 -35.23 14.23 -12.35
CA ALA A 248 -35.29 15.39 -11.49
C ALA A 248 -35.70 16.59 -12.35
N LYS A 249 -36.88 17.15 -12.05
CA LYS A 249 -37.45 18.28 -12.78
C LYS A 249 -36.51 19.46 -12.58
N ARG A 250 -35.61 19.67 -13.54
CA ARG A 250 -34.63 20.77 -13.50
C ARG A 250 -35.41 22.06 -13.34
N SER A 251 -35.08 22.87 -12.34
CA SER A 251 -35.75 24.16 -12.13
C SER A 251 -35.75 24.93 -13.44
N SER A 252 -36.91 25.44 -13.87
CA SER A 252 -36.99 26.29 -15.07
C SER A 252 -36.03 27.45 -14.86
N GLY A 253 -34.93 27.49 -15.62
CA GLY A 253 -33.83 28.44 -15.46
C GLY A 253 -34.21 29.87 -15.85
N GLY A 254 -35.26 30.42 -15.24
CA GLY A 254 -35.76 31.79 -15.46
C GLY A 254 -35.16 32.82 -14.51
N GLY A 255 -34.10 32.47 -13.78
CA GLY A 255 -33.32 33.43 -13.00
C GLY A 255 -32.29 34.13 -13.88
N ILE A 256 -32.10 35.44 -13.67
CA ILE A 256 -31.04 36.24 -14.29
C ILE A 256 -29.70 35.53 -14.05
N GLY A 257 -29.02 35.16 -15.13
CA GLY A 257 -27.79 34.37 -15.05
C GLY A 257 -26.66 35.14 -14.37
N PHE A 258 -25.70 34.44 -13.77
CA PHE A 258 -24.51 35.07 -13.17
C PHE A 258 -23.78 36.05 -14.12
N PHE A 259 -23.81 35.76 -15.43
CA PHE A 259 -23.26 36.64 -16.45
C PHE A 259 -24.03 37.97 -16.56
N GLU A 260 -25.36 37.92 -16.59
CA GLU A 260 -26.22 39.11 -16.68
C GLU A 260 -26.15 39.95 -15.40
N GLN A 261 -26.06 39.30 -14.23
CA GLN A 261 -25.80 39.98 -12.96
C GLN A 261 -24.45 40.70 -12.99
N GLY A 262 -23.40 40.04 -13.50
CA GLY A 262 -22.08 40.63 -13.66
C GLY A 262 -22.09 41.84 -14.60
N LEU A 263 -22.80 41.73 -15.72
CA LEU A 263 -22.95 42.82 -16.70
C LEU A 263 -23.67 44.03 -16.09
N LEU A 264 -24.82 43.81 -15.44
CA LEU A 264 -25.60 44.88 -14.81
C LEU A 264 -24.82 45.60 -13.73
N LEU A 265 -24.03 44.86 -12.95
CA LEU A 265 -23.20 45.42 -11.89
C LEU A 265 -22.07 46.30 -12.44
N HIS A 266 -21.42 45.88 -13.54
CA HIS A 266 -20.38 46.68 -14.20
C HIS A 266 -20.94 47.94 -14.86
N VAL A 267 -22.09 47.83 -15.55
CA VAL A 267 -22.76 48.99 -16.16
C VAL A 267 -23.16 50.00 -15.08
N GLY A 268 -23.72 49.54 -13.96
CA GLY A 268 -24.05 50.40 -12.82
C GLY A 268 -22.84 51.12 -12.23
N LEU A 269 -21.71 50.42 -12.09
CA LEU A 269 -20.46 51.00 -11.58
C LEU A 269 -19.90 52.09 -12.51
N ILE A 270 -19.90 51.85 -13.82
CA ILE A 270 -19.39 52.82 -14.80
C ILE A 270 -20.29 54.07 -14.83
N LEU A 271 -21.62 53.88 -14.87
CA LEU A 271 -22.55 54.99 -14.98
C LEU A 271 -22.49 55.89 -13.74
N THR A 272 -22.42 55.30 -12.54
CA THR A 272 -22.28 56.06 -11.29
C THR A 272 -20.95 56.83 -11.25
N GLY A 273 -19.84 56.23 -11.69
CA GLY A 273 -18.54 56.92 -11.77
C GLY A 273 -18.56 58.14 -12.69
N VAL A 274 -19.19 58.04 -13.86
CA VAL A 274 -19.30 59.16 -14.81
C VAL A 274 -20.17 60.29 -14.25
N VAL A 275 -21.28 59.97 -13.59
CA VAL A 275 -22.14 60.98 -12.97
C VAL A 275 -21.42 61.70 -11.83
N VAL A 276 -20.71 60.97 -10.96
CA VAL A 276 -19.98 61.59 -9.84
C VAL A 276 -18.85 62.51 -10.34
N THR A 277 -18.08 62.07 -11.33
CA THR A 277 -16.97 62.85 -11.88
C THR A 277 -17.45 64.10 -12.63
N SER A 278 -18.54 64.01 -13.39
CA SER A 278 -19.13 65.16 -14.08
C SER A 278 -19.71 66.18 -13.08
N VAL A 279 -20.41 65.74 -12.04
CA VAL A 279 -20.91 66.63 -10.98
C VAL A 279 -19.76 67.31 -10.23
N ALA A 280 -18.71 66.55 -9.88
CA ALA A 280 -17.53 67.11 -9.23
C ALA A 280 -16.81 68.14 -10.10
N ALA A 281 -16.69 67.88 -11.41
CA ALA A 281 -16.09 68.82 -12.37
C ALA A 281 -16.91 70.12 -12.48
N VAL A 282 -18.24 70.02 -12.54
CA VAL A 282 -19.13 71.20 -12.57
C VAL A 282 -19.00 72.04 -11.29
N ILE A 283 -18.96 71.38 -10.12
CA ILE A 283 -18.75 72.07 -8.83
C ILE A 283 -17.38 72.76 -8.80
N TYR A 284 -16.32 72.08 -9.27
CA TYR A 284 -14.96 72.62 -9.31
C TYR A 284 -14.86 73.86 -10.21
N VAL A 285 -15.38 73.78 -11.43
CA VAL A 285 -15.40 74.91 -12.38
C VAL A 285 -16.20 76.09 -11.82
N ARG A 286 -17.34 75.82 -11.17
CA ARG A 286 -18.17 76.86 -10.55
C ARG A 286 -17.49 77.55 -9.36
N LYS A 287 -16.57 76.85 -8.67
CA LYS A 287 -15.74 77.41 -7.60
C LYS A 287 -14.55 78.21 -8.14
N LEU A 288 -14.04 77.87 -9.32
CA LEU A 288 -12.95 78.59 -9.99
C LEU A 288 -13.40 79.92 -10.63
N LEU A 289 -14.69 80.02 -11.01
CA LEU A 289 -15.31 81.19 -11.63
C LEU A 289 -15.90 82.21 -10.62
N ARG A 290 -15.81 81.93 -9.32
CA ARG A 290 -16.16 82.87 -8.23
C ARG A 290 -14.89 83.42 -7.62
#